data_AF-A0A6L5EW35-F1
#
_entry.id   AF-A0A6L5EW35-F1
#
_cell.length_a   1.000
_cell.length_b   1.000
_cell.length_c   1.000
_cell.angle_alpha   90.00
_cell.angle_beta   90.00
_cell.angle_gamma   90.00
#
_symmetry.space_group_name_H-M   'P 1'
#
loop_
_entity.id
_entity.type
_entity.pdbx_description
1 polymer ?
#
loop_
_entity_poly.entity_id
_entity_poly.type
_entity_poly.pdbx_seq_one_letter_code
_entity_poly.pdbx_strand_id
1 'polypeptide(L)' 'MKHDTVGYDVGGETAGCPACPHPWDDHDRIAVRFCAATTDRQFDRGCVCTANHVPKPAGQRR' A
#
# COMPACT_ATOMS: atom_id res chain seq x y z
N MET A 1 -35.35 -22.69 3.73
CA MET A 1 -34.59 -22.04 4.82
C MET A 1 -33.40 -22.94 5.16
N LYS A 2 -32.12 -22.57 5.04
CA LYS A 2 -31.47 -21.27 4.83
C LYS A 2 -30.13 -21.53 4.11
N HIS A 3 -29.84 -20.76 3.06
CA HIS A 3 -28.48 -20.66 2.53
C HIS A 3 -27.81 -19.49 3.24
N ASP A 4 -27.04 -19.76 4.28
CA ASP A 4 -26.23 -18.76 4.96
C ASP A 4 -24.86 -18.66 4.25
N THR A 5 -24.87 -18.05 3.06
CA THR A 5 -23.67 -17.50 2.44
C THR A 5 -23.28 -16.24 3.20
N VAL A 6 -22.34 -16.35 4.13
CA VAL A 6 -21.70 -15.19 4.72
C VAL A 6 -20.26 -15.16 4.24
N GLY A 7 -20.11 -14.68 3.00
CA GLY A 7 -18.85 -14.15 2.49
C GLY A 7 -18.82 -12.66 2.77
N TYR A 8 -17.79 -12.21 3.49
CA TYR A 8 -17.37 -10.81 3.44
C TYR A 8 -15.84 -10.76 3.42
N ASP A 9 -15.28 -11.12 2.27
CA ASP A 9 -14.01 -10.62 1.77
C ASP A 9 -14.15 -9.13 1.41
N VAL A 10 -14.30 -8.25 2.41
CA VAL A 10 -14.01 -6.82 2.20
C VAL A 10 -12.56 -6.58 2.60
N GLY A 11 -11.67 -7.33 1.96
CA GLY A 11 -10.26 -6.98 1.91
C GLY A 11 -10.14 -5.84 0.90
N GLY A 12 -10.40 -4.61 1.34
CA GLY A 12 -10.05 -3.43 0.57
C GLY A 12 -8.57 -3.54 0.21
N GLU A 13 -8.31 -3.96 -1.01
CA GLU A 13 -7.01 -4.04 -1.66
C GLU A 13 -6.45 -2.62 -1.67
N THR A 14 -5.79 -2.24 -0.57
CA THR A 14 -4.91 -1.08 -0.58
C THR A 14 -3.90 -1.37 -1.68
N ALA A 15 -4.06 -0.71 -2.83
CA ALA A 15 -3.22 -0.96 -3.99
C ALA A 15 -1.76 -1.00 -3.52
N GLY A 16 -1.09 -2.14 -3.73
CA GLY A 16 0.29 -2.31 -3.34
C GLY A 16 1.17 -1.34 -4.14
N CYS A 17 2.27 -0.89 -3.55
CA CYS A 17 3.24 -0.13 -4.32
C CYS A 17 4.08 -1.09 -5.20
N PRO A 18 4.23 -0.82 -6.50
CA PRO A 18 5.07 -1.66 -7.37
C PRO A 18 6.57 -1.58 -7.04
N ALA A 19 6.99 -0.62 -6.21
CA ALA A 19 8.39 -0.40 -5.83
C ALA A 19 8.75 -0.89 -4.42
N CYS A 20 7.77 -1.16 -3.53
CA CYS A 20 8.04 -1.52 -2.14
C CYS A 20 6.92 -2.38 -1.52
N PRO A 21 7.24 -3.21 -0.50
CA PRO A 21 6.33 -4.23 0.02
C PRO A 21 5.30 -3.71 1.04
N HIS A 22 4.82 -2.47 0.91
CA HIS A 22 3.84 -1.87 1.81
C HIS A 22 2.70 -1.14 1.06
N PRO A 23 1.57 -0.85 1.73
CA PRO A 23 0.42 -0.18 1.10
C PRO A 23 0.75 1.18 0.48
N TRP A 24 0.03 1.55 -0.59
CA TRP A 24 0.15 2.86 -1.20
C TRP A 24 -0.21 4.01 -0.25
N ASP A 25 -1.18 3.81 0.65
CA ASP A 25 -1.65 4.83 1.60
C ASP A 25 -0.59 5.30 2.60
N ASP A 26 0.48 4.52 2.80
CA ASP A 26 1.60 4.89 3.67
C ASP A 26 2.56 5.90 3.00
N HIS A 27 2.38 6.20 1.72
CA HIS A 27 3.25 7.12 1.00
C HIS A 27 2.91 8.58 1.34
N ASP A 28 3.92 9.35 1.73
CA ASP A 28 3.87 10.78 1.60
C ASP A 28 4.13 11.23 0.14
N ARG A 29 4.03 12.55 -0.11
CA ARG A 29 4.22 13.10 -1.46
C ARG A 29 5.63 12.89 -2.02
N ILE A 30 6.64 12.73 -1.16
CA ILE A 30 8.03 12.48 -1.57
C ILE A 30 8.17 11.01 -1.93
N ALA A 31 7.66 10.11 -1.09
CA ALA A 31 7.65 8.67 -1.31
C ALA A 31 6.96 8.29 -2.63
N VAL A 32 5.80 8.89 -2.94
CA VAL A 32 5.09 8.66 -4.23
C VAL A 32 6.00 8.97 -5.42
N ARG A 33 6.69 10.11 -5.39
CA ARG A 33 7.56 10.55 -6.50
C ARG A 33 8.76 9.65 -6.69
N PHE A 34 9.38 9.23 -5.58
CA PHE A 34 10.53 8.33 -5.62
C PHE A 34 10.12 6.93 -6.12
N CYS A 35 9.03 6.39 -5.62
CA CYS A 35 8.54 5.07 -6.02
C CYS A 35 8.18 5.03 -7.51
N ALA A 36 7.48 6.05 -8.02
CA ALA A 36 7.20 6.18 -9.44
C ALA A 36 8.50 6.22 -10.28
N ALA A 37 9.48 7.02 -9.88
CA ALA A 37 10.76 7.08 -10.60
C ALA A 37 11.55 5.75 -10.55
N THR A 38 11.47 5.00 -9.44
CA THR A 38 12.05 3.66 -9.33
C THR A 38 11.40 2.67 -10.28
N THR A 39 10.07 2.67 -10.39
CA THR A 39 9.35 1.79 -11.31
C THR A 39 9.58 2.19 -12.77
N ASP A 40 9.47 3.49 -13.11
CA ASP A 40 9.60 3.99 -14.49
C ASP A 40 11.00 3.76 -15.08
N ARG A 41 12.03 3.78 -14.24
CA ARG A 41 13.44 3.65 -14.65
C ARG A 41 14.06 2.32 -14.29
N GLN A 42 13.29 1.41 -13.67
CA GLN A 42 13.76 0.10 -13.21
C GLN A 42 15.07 0.22 -12.42
N PHE A 43 15.13 1.16 -11.47
CA PHE A 43 16.34 1.28 -10.65
C PHE A 43 16.46 0.08 -9.70
N ASP A 44 17.66 -0.49 -9.58
CA ASP A 44 17.96 -1.59 -8.64
C ASP A 44 18.02 -1.14 -7.16
N ARG A 45 17.79 0.14 -6.89
CA ARG A 45 17.76 0.69 -5.52
C ARG A 45 16.35 0.60 -4.93
N GLY A 46 16.28 0.25 -3.65
CA GLY A 46 15.01 0.23 -2.89
C GLY A 46 14.32 1.59 -2.81
N CYS A 47 13.04 1.59 -2.44
CA CYS A 47 12.27 2.81 -2.21
C CYS A 47 12.88 3.66 -1.07
N VAL A 48 12.59 4.98 -1.07
CA VAL A 48 12.98 5.88 0.03
C VAL A 48 12.04 5.79 1.25
N CYS A 49 11.01 4.94 1.19
CA CYS A 49 10.06 4.77 2.28
C CYS A 49 10.79 4.29 3.54
N THR A 50 10.42 4.83 4.70
CA THR A 50 10.98 4.38 5.97
C THR A 50 10.47 2.96 6.26
N ALA A 51 11.38 2.02 6.50
CA ALA A 51 11.07 0.59 6.66
C ALA A 51 10.14 0.25 7.86
N ASN A 52 9.77 1.25 8.66
CA ASN A 52 8.93 1.14 9.85
C ASN A 52 7.53 1.74 9.67
N HIS A 53 7.00 1.78 8.44
CA HIS A 53 5.56 2.03 8.28
C HIS A 53 4.78 0.85 8.87
N VAL A 54 4.38 1.01 10.14
CA VAL A 54 3.36 0.18 10.77
C VAL A 54 2.06 0.49 10.03
N PRO A 55 1.36 -0.50 9.46
CA PRO A 55 0.14 -0.27 8.71
C PRO A 55 -0.83 0.54 9.55
N LYS A 56 -1.27 1.69 9.03
CA LYS A 56 -2.20 2.57 9.74
C LYS A 56 -3.50 1.80 10.02
N PRO A 57 -4.01 1.75 11.26
CA PRO A 57 -5.29 1.10 11.52
C PRO A 57 -6.38 1.83 10.71
N ALA A 58 -7.21 1.02 10.03
CA ALA A 58 -8.30 1.51 9.20
C ALA A 58 -9.22 2.43 10.03
N GLY A 59 -9.24 3.73 9.72
CA GLY A 59 -10.12 4.70 10.38
C GLY A 59 -9.47 6.01 10.83
N GLN A 60 -8.15 6.16 10.77
CA GLN A 60 -7.51 7.40 11.19
C GLN A 60 -7.51 8.44 10.07
N ARG A 61 -8.50 9.36 10.09
CA ARG A 61 -8.45 10.60 9.29
C ARG A 61 -7.21 11.43 9.70
N ARG A 62 -6.65 12.13 8.72
CA ARG A 62 -5.34 12.81 8.75
C ARG A 62 -5.13 13.68 9.98
#